data_AF-A0A1G7L6A0-F1
#
_entry.id   AF-A0A1G7L6A0-F1
#
_cell.length_a   1.000
_cell.length_b   1.000
_cell.length_c   1.000
_cell.angle_alpha   90.00
_cell.angle_beta   90.00
_cell.angle_gamma   90.00
#
_symmetry.space_group_name_H-M   'P 1'
#
loop_
_entity.id
_entity.type
_entity.pdbx_description
1 polymer ?
#
loop_
_entity_poly.entity_id
_entity_poly.type
_entity_poly.pdbx_seq_one_letter_code
_entity_poly.pdbx_strand_id
1 'polypeptide(L)'
;MKRKSLYSRLRAALGAVLQYWGDHADSLAAMKKLYVREYADEKGGPCKVILGISSYGSLFRITQVFYNGGVYSREENWLASYGWHFNGHLTALGRGTCYLMFNPLHRSVCLEIYNDADERILEHYTQI
;
A
#
# COMPACT_ATOMS: atom_id res chain seq x y z
N MET A 1 -37.36 -18.27 9.07
CA MET A 1 -36.45 -17.11 8.84
C MET A 1 -37.25 -15.81 8.99
N LYS A 2 -36.99 -15.00 10.02
CA LYS A 2 -37.75 -13.76 10.31
C LYS A 2 -37.57 -12.75 9.17
N ARG A 3 -38.68 -12.22 8.62
CA ARG A 3 -38.69 -11.15 7.61
C ARG A 3 -37.97 -9.93 8.19
N LYS A 4 -36.69 -9.74 7.88
CA LYS A 4 -36.02 -8.46 8.14
C LYS A 4 -36.81 -7.39 7.38
N SER A 5 -37.29 -6.39 8.10
CA SER A 5 -38.01 -5.24 7.54
C SER A 5 -37.25 -4.65 6.35
N LEU A 6 -37.95 -4.26 5.28
CA LEU A 6 -37.36 -3.62 4.10
C LEU A 6 -36.46 -2.44 4.50
N TYR A 7 -36.86 -1.69 5.54
CA TYR A 7 -36.08 -0.59 6.10
C TYR A 7 -34.71 -1.02 6.65
N SER A 8 -34.62 -2.17 7.32
CA SER A 8 -33.33 -2.64 7.85
C SER A 8 -32.39 -3.11 6.73
N ARG A 9 -32.94 -3.66 5.65
CA ARG A 9 -32.17 -4.00 4.44
C ARG A 9 -31.68 -2.74 3.72
N LEU A 10 -32.53 -1.72 3.58
CA LEU A 10 -32.16 -0.45 2.96
C LEU A 10 -31.08 0.27 3.78
N ARG A 11 -31.21 0.31 5.10
CA ARG A 11 -30.19 0.86 6.01
C ARG A 11 -28.86 0.12 5.89
N ALA A 12 -28.90 -1.21 5.83
CA ALA A 12 -27.69 -2.02 5.65
C ALA A 12 -27.03 -1.76 4.28
N ALA A 13 -27.82 -1.67 3.21
CA ALA A 13 -27.31 -1.37 1.87
C ALA A 13 -26.66 0.03 1.81
N LEU A 14 -27.31 1.05 2.37
CA LEU A 14 -26.75 2.39 2.48
C LEU A 14 -25.46 2.40 3.31
N GLY A 15 -25.42 1.67 4.42
CA GLY A 15 -24.21 1.52 5.23
C GLY A 15 -23.05 0.92 4.45
N ALA A 16 -23.31 -0.14 3.68
CA ALA A 16 -22.28 -0.77 2.85
C ALA A 16 -21.75 0.17 1.75
N VAL A 17 -22.63 0.93 1.09
CA VAL A 17 -22.22 1.92 0.09
C VAL A 17 -21.36 3.02 0.72
N LEU A 18 -21.79 3.59 1.85
CA LEU A 18 -21.03 4.63 2.54
C LEU A 18 -19.67 4.13 3.02
N GLN A 19 -19.60 2.91 3.56
CA GLN A 19 -18.33 2.30 3.95
C GLN A 19 -17.41 2.14 2.75
N TYR A 20 -17.92 1.62 1.62
CA TYR A 20 -17.15 1.42 0.41
C TYR A 20 -16.51 2.73 -0.10
N TRP A 21 -17.28 3.83 -0.14
CA TRP A 21 -16.77 5.15 -0.52
C TRP A 21 -15.79 5.73 0.51
N GLY A 22 -16.02 5.48 1.80
CA GLY A 22 -15.10 5.87 2.88
C GLY A 22 -13.74 5.19 2.72
N ASP A 23 -13.75 3.86 2.56
CA ASP A 23 -12.55 3.07 2.36
C ASP A 23 -11.76 3.54 1.13
N HIS A 24 -12.46 3.87 0.04
CA HIS A 24 -11.84 4.44 -1.16
C HIS A 24 -11.14 5.76 -0.89
N ALA A 25 -11.82 6.68 -0.22
CA ALA A 25 -11.27 7.99 0.10
C ALA A 25 -10.03 7.84 0.99
N ASP A 26 -10.06 6.90 1.94
CA ASP A 26 -8.94 6.58 2.81
C ASP A 26 -7.76 5.98 2.02
N SER A 27 -8.00 5.09 1.05
CA SER A 27 -6.96 4.58 0.13
C SER A 27 -6.32 5.71 -0.69
N LEU A 28 -7.13 6.62 -1.23
CA LEU A 28 -6.63 7.76 -1.99
C LEU A 28 -5.81 8.72 -1.11
N ALA A 29 -6.22 8.88 0.15
CA ALA A 29 -5.48 9.68 1.12
C ALA A 29 -4.15 9.02 1.52
N ALA A 30 -4.13 7.70 1.65
CA ALA A 30 -2.94 6.89 1.94
C ALA A 30 -1.84 7.06 0.88
N MET A 31 -2.22 7.19 -0.40
CA MET A 31 -1.27 7.46 -1.50
C MET A 31 -0.53 8.80 -1.39
N LYS A 32 -0.97 9.73 -0.53
CA LYS A 32 -0.32 11.03 -0.32
C LYS A 32 0.62 11.02 0.89
N LYS A 33 0.86 9.86 1.50
CA LYS A 33 1.67 9.71 2.70
C LYS A 33 3.04 9.13 2.39
N LEU A 34 3.97 9.32 3.33
CA LEU A 34 5.27 8.66 3.34
C LEU A 34 5.21 7.49 4.33
N TYR A 35 5.91 6.43 3.98
CA TYR A 35 5.97 5.22 4.78
C TYR A 35 7.42 4.86 5.05
N VAL A 36 7.68 4.26 6.21
CA VAL A 36 9.00 3.84 6.65
C VAL A 36 9.01 2.37 7.03
N ARG A 37 10.08 1.69 6.65
CA ARG A 37 10.43 0.36 7.11
C ARG A 37 11.82 0.44 7.75
N GLU A 38 11.96 -0.13 8.94
CA GLU A 38 13.24 -0.27 9.63
C GLU A 38 13.56 -1.76 9.76
N TYR A 39 14.81 -2.14 9.52
CA TYR A 39 15.30 -3.51 9.66
C TYR A 39 16.80 -3.50 9.98
N ALA A 40 17.36 -4.65 10.34
CA ALA A 40 18.80 -4.81 10.53
C ALA A 40 19.41 -5.51 9.31
N ASP A 41 20.57 -5.06 8.83
CA ASP A 41 21.33 -5.77 7.81
C ASP A 41 21.95 -7.08 8.36
N GLU A 42 22.62 -7.83 7.49
CA GLU A 42 23.28 -9.10 7.84
C GLU A 42 24.37 -8.94 8.94
N LYS A 43 24.88 -7.73 9.14
CA LYS A 43 25.89 -7.39 10.15
C LYS A 43 25.27 -6.75 11.40
N GLY A 44 23.95 -6.66 11.48
CA GLY A 44 23.22 -6.05 12.59
C GLY A 44 23.17 -4.52 12.54
N GLY A 45 23.60 -3.89 11.44
CA GLY A 45 23.54 -2.45 11.22
C GLY A 45 22.11 -1.96 10.97
N PRO A 46 21.72 -0.78 11.45
CA PRO A 46 20.37 -0.26 11.25
C PRO A 46 20.15 0.18 9.80
N CYS A 47 19.12 -0.36 9.17
CA CYS A 47 18.66 0.00 7.84
C CYS A 47 17.28 0.66 7.91
N LYS A 48 17.06 1.61 7.01
CA LYS A 48 15.79 2.34 6.89
C LYS A 48 15.43 2.50 5.43
N VAL A 49 14.16 2.27 5.09
CA VAL A 49 13.63 2.51 3.75
C VAL A 49 12.45 3.45 3.86
N ILE A 50 12.49 4.53 3.09
CA ILE A 50 11.37 5.45 2.96
C ILE A 50 10.67 5.16 1.63
N LEU A 51 9.39 4.84 1.70
CA LEU A 51 8.52 4.64 0.56
C LEU A 51 7.63 5.86 0.37
N GLY A 52 7.71 6.46 -0.82
CA GLY A 52 6.87 7.57 -1.26
C GLY A 52 6.09 7.21 -2.51
N ILE A 53 4.93 7.85 -2.67
CA ILE A 53 4.04 7.67 -3.82
C ILE A 53 3.70 9.06 -4.35
N SER A 54 3.82 9.24 -5.66
CA SER A 54 3.47 10.49 -6.34
C SER A 54 2.67 10.22 -7.61
N SER A 55 1.82 11.17 -8.00
CA SER A 55 1.06 11.08 -9.25
C SER A 55 1.98 11.24 -10.47
N TYR A 56 1.76 10.43 -11.50
CA TYR A 56 2.44 10.49 -12.78
C TYR A 56 1.44 10.34 -13.93
N GLY A 57 0.68 11.40 -14.20
CA GLY A 57 -0.45 11.36 -15.14
C GLY A 57 -1.58 10.48 -14.60
N SER A 58 -1.99 9.48 -15.38
CA SER A 58 -2.96 8.45 -14.95
C SER A 58 -2.34 7.32 -14.13
N LEU A 59 -1.02 7.35 -13.93
CA LEU A 59 -0.26 6.36 -13.18
C LEU A 59 0.26 6.96 -11.86
N PHE A 60 0.90 6.12 -11.07
CA PHE A 60 1.62 6.49 -9.86
C PHE A 60 3.08 6.13 -10.01
N ARG A 61 3.97 6.98 -9.49
CA ARG A 61 5.38 6.67 -9.31
C ARG A 61 5.60 6.32 -7.84
N ILE A 62 6.13 5.12 -7.62
CA ILE A 62 6.56 4.65 -6.30
C ILE A 62 8.07 4.82 -6.22
N THR A 63 8.54 5.37 -5.10
CA THR A 63 9.95 5.65 -4.81
C THR A 63 10.32 4.99 -3.49
N GLN A 64 11.34 4.14 -3.47
CA GLN A 64 11.97 3.61 -2.27
C GLN A 64 13.36 4.20 -2.12
N VAL A 65 13.61 4.89 -1.01
CA VAL A 65 14.92 5.45 -0.66
C VAL A 65 15.52 4.64 0.49
N PHE A 66 16.65 3.99 0.24
CA PHE A 66 17.33 3.11 1.18
C PHE A 66 18.45 3.85 1.91
N TYR A 67 18.50 3.68 3.22
CA TYR A 67 19.52 4.21 4.11
C TYR A 67 20.16 3.08 4.92
N ASN A 68 21.48 3.04 4.96
CA ASN A 68 22.25 2.09 5.77
C ASN A 68 23.07 2.88 6.79
N GLY A 69 22.89 2.60 8.09
CA GLY A 69 23.56 3.37 9.14
C GLY A 69 23.19 4.86 9.13
N GLY A 70 21.99 5.22 8.64
CA GLY A 70 21.55 6.61 8.47
C GLY A 70 22.13 7.31 7.24
N VAL A 71 22.98 6.65 6.44
CA VAL A 71 23.56 7.20 5.22
C VAL A 71 22.77 6.73 4.01
N TYR A 72 22.48 7.64 3.08
CA TYR A 72 21.84 7.30 1.81
C TYR A 72 22.66 6.20 1.09
N SER A 73 21.97 5.14 0.67
CA SER A 73 22.57 4.01 -0.03
C SER A 73 22.15 3.95 -1.48
N ARG A 74 20.84 3.86 -1.75
CA ARG A 74 20.28 3.77 -3.10
C ARG A 74 18.84 4.23 -3.15
N GLU A 75 18.35 4.43 -4.37
CA GLU A 75 16.96 4.75 -4.65
C GLU A 75 16.43 3.81 -5.75
N GLU A 76 15.22 3.28 -5.56
CA GLU A 76 14.49 2.50 -6.55
C GLU A 76 13.18 3.21 -6.90
N ASN A 77 12.86 3.26 -8.19
CA ASN A 77 11.66 3.89 -8.69
C ASN A 77 10.96 3.01 -9.71
N TRP A 78 9.63 2.95 -9.65
CA TRP A 78 8.83 2.29 -10.67
C TRP A 78 7.46 2.93 -10.82
N LEU A 79 6.82 2.66 -11.95
CA LEU A 79 5.45 3.08 -12.21
C LEU A 79 4.48 2.00 -11.76
N ALA A 80 3.29 2.41 -11.33
CA ALA A 80 2.22 1.53 -10.95
C ALA A 80 0.86 2.07 -11.38
N SER A 81 -0.07 1.16 -11.66
CA SER A 81 -1.49 1.48 -11.86
C SER A 81 -2.24 1.30 -10.54
N TYR A 82 -3.29 2.09 -10.33
CA TYR A 82 -4.16 1.97 -9.17
C TYR A 82 -5.34 1.05 -9.47
N GLY A 83 -5.53 0.08 -8.59
CA GLY A 83 -6.70 -0.80 -8.57
C GLY A 83 -7.48 -0.60 -7.28
N TRP A 84 -8.81 -0.51 -7.40
CA TRP A 84 -9.69 -0.37 -6.26
C TRP A 84 -10.47 -1.66 -6.02
N HIS A 85 -9.81 -2.57 -5.29
CA HIS A 85 -10.46 -3.72 -4.66
C HIS A 85 -10.13 -3.68 -3.17
N PHE A 86 -11.14 -3.85 -2.31
CA PHE A 86 -11.05 -3.71 -0.85
C PHE A 86 -10.46 -2.35 -0.44
N ASN A 87 -9.23 -2.31 0.06
CA ASN A 87 -8.56 -1.14 0.62
C ASN A 87 -7.70 -0.38 -0.41
N GLY A 88 -7.85 -0.67 -1.70
CA GLY A 88 -7.03 -0.12 -2.77
C GLY A 88 -5.63 -0.72 -2.81
N HIS A 89 -5.05 -0.77 -4.01
CA HIS A 89 -3.70 -1.27 -4.24
C HIS A 89 -3.05 -0.57 -5.44
N LEU A 90 -1.72 -0.60 -5.47
CA LEU A 90 -0.93 -0.25 -6.65
C LEU A 90 -0.26 -1.51 -7.20
N THR A 91 -0.37 -1.72 -8.50
CA THR A 91 0.30 -2.83 -9.21
C THR A 91 1.41 -2.27 -10.07
N ALA A 92 2.63 -2.77 -9.89
CA ALA A 92 3.78 -2.31 -10.64
C ALA A 92 3.62 -2.59 -12.15
N LEU A 93 4.14 -1.67 -12.97
CA LEU A 93 4.19 -1.80 -14.43
C LEU A 93 5.63 -2.09 -14.87
N GLY A 94 5.84 -3.15 -15.64
CA GLY A 94 7.15 -3.51 -16.21
C GLY A 94 8.18 -4.07 -15.21
N ARG A 95 7.90 -4.01 -13.91
CA ARG A 95 8.52 -4.83 -12.87
C ARG A 95 7.70 -6.13 -12.77
N GLY A 96 8.30 -7.25 -12.38
CA GLY A 96 7.58 -8.50 -12.11
C GLY A 96 6.44 -8.33 -11.10
N THR A 97 5.75 -9.41 -10.73
CA THR A 97 4.59 -9.38 -9.83
C THR A 97 4.93 -8.61 -8.54
N CYS A 98 4.42 -7.37 -8.43
CA CYS A 98 4.70 -6.46 -7.33
C CYS A 98 3.44 -5.65 -7.01
N TYR A 99 2.92 -5.85 -5.80
CA TYR A 99 1.67 -5.27 -5.33
C TYR A 99 1.90 -4.48 -4.05
N LEU A 100 1.48 -3.21 -4.04
CA LEU A 100 1.44 -2.38 -2.85
C LEU A 100 -0.01 -2.31 -2.36
N MET A 101 -0.28 -2.88 -1.20
CA MET A 101 -1.60 -2.92 -0.59
C MET A 101 -1.70 -1.90 0.54
N PHE A 102 -2.74 -1.07 0.53
CA PHE A 102 -2.96 -0.10 1.60
C PHE A 102 -3.72 -0.73 2.76
N ASN A 103 -3.32 -0.36 3.98
CA ASN A 103 -4.07 -0.61 5.19
C ASN A 103 -4.26 0.72 5.95
N PRO A 104 -5.21 1.56 5.50
CA PRO A 104 -5.41 2.89 6.08
C PRO A 104 -5.72 2.85 7.57
N LEU A 105 -6.49 1.83 8.02
CA LEU A 105 -6.87 1.64 9.42
C LEU A 105 -5.64 1.54 10.35
N HIS A 106 -4.61 0.81 9.89
CA HIS A 106 -3.37 0.60 10.65
C HIS A 106 -2.26 1.57 10.25
N ARG A 107 -2.54 2.55 9.39
CA ARG A 107 -1.55 3.50 8.85
C ARG A 107 -0.32 2.76 8.32
N SER A 108 -0.54 1.70 7.55
CA SER A 108 0.53 0.86 7.04
C SER A 108 0.29 0.48 5.58
N VAL A 109 1.37 0.09 4.92
CA VAL A 109 1.33 -0.52 3.57
C VAL A 109 2.14 -1.80 3.56
N CYS A 110 1.68 -2.76 2.77
CA CYS A 110 2.37 -4.01 2.52
C CYS A 110 2.81 -4.02 1.05
N LEU A 111 4.11 -4.18 0.82
CA LEU A 111 4.66 -4.39 -0.51
C LEU A 111 4.96 -5.89 -0.67
N GLU A 112 4.20 -6.54 -1.55
CA GLU A 112 4.38 -7.93 -1.94
C GLU A 112 5.18 -7.98 -3.24
N ILE A 113 6.33 -8.65 -3.22
CA ILE A 113 7.26 -8.75 -4.34
C ILE A 113 7.50 -10.23 -4.61
N TYR A 114 7.45 -10.64 -5.88
CA TYR A 114 7.90 -11.96 -6.31
C TYR A 114 9.29 -11.81 -6.93
N ASN A 115 10.25 -12.58 -6.43
CA ASN A 115 11.61 -12.60 -7.00
C ASN A 115 11.66 -13.45 -8.28
N ASP A 116 12.83 -13.49 -8.94
CA ASP A 116 13.03 -14.27 -10.16
C ASP A 116 12.89 -15.79 -9.95
N ALA A 117 12.94 -16.26 -8.70
CA ALA A 117 12.68 -17.64 -8.31
C ALA A 117 11.21 -17.91 -7.94
N ASP A 118 10.31 -16.96 -8.20
CA ASP A 118 8.88 -16.99 -7.84
C ASP A 118 8.61 -17.09 -6.33
N GLU A 119 9.59 -16.73 -5.51
CA GLU A 119 9.43 -16.65 -4.06
C GLU A 119 8.82 -15.31 -3.68
N ARG A 120 7.82 -15.37 -2.81
CA ARG A 120 7.14 -14.19 -2.30
C ARG A 120 7.90 -13.55 -1.13
N ILE A 121 8.21 -12.28 -1.27
CA ILE A 121 8.77 -11.39 -0.26
C ILE A 121 7.69 -10.39 0.17
N LEU A 122 7.51 -10.22 1.48
CA LEU A 122 6.59 -9.25 2.05
C LEU A 122 7.38 -8.20 2.83
N GLU A 123 7.17 -6.94 2.46
CA GLU A 123 7.75 -5.79 3.16
C GLU A 123 6.64 -4.94 3.78
N HIS A 124 6.71 -4.77 5.09
CA HIS A 124 5.76 -3.95 5.83
C HIS A 124 6.34 -2.58 6.11
N TYR A 125 5.56 -1.54 5.81
CA TYR A 125 5.90 -0.16 6.11
C TYR A 125 4.83 0.49 6.97
N THR A 126 5.26 1.38 7.85
CA THR A 126 4.40 2.18 8.72
C THR A 126 4.42 3.63 8.27
N GLN A 127 3.29 4.31 8.33
CA GLN A 127 3.20 5.71 7.95
C GLN A 127 4.03 6.60 8.90
N ILE A 128 4.70 7.60 8.35
CA ILE A 128 5.36 8.69 9.10
C ILE A 128 4.33 9.79 9.44
#